data_AF-G2DDL8-F1
#
_entry.id   AF-G2DDL8-F1
#
_cell.length_a   1.000
_cell.length_b   1.000
_cell.length_c   1.000
_cell.angle_alpha   90.00
_cell.angle_beta   90.00
_cell.angle_gamma   90.00
#
_symmetry.space_group_name_H-M   'P 1'
#
loop_
_entity.id
_entity.type
_entity.pdbx_description
1 polymer ?
#
loop_
_entity_poly.entity_id
_entity_poly.type
_entity_poly.pdbx_seq_one_letter_code
_entity_poly.pdbx_strand_id
1 'polypeptide(L)' 'MSEECSLRANTDLNLADVSKIALGLKSLAAYSMLAYEHDDDPQELDEIVQDGLDAIERLFNC' A
#
# COMPACT_ATOMS: atom_id res chain seq x y z
N MET A 1 -8.58 -12.16 12.77
CA MET A 1 -9.34 -11.18 13.58
C MET A 1 -9.47 -9.95 12.71
N SER A 2 -10.66 -9.40 12.53
CA SER A 2 -10.81 -8.16 11.75
C SER A 2 -10.26 -7.02 12.61
N GLU A 3 -9.00 -6.65 12.40
CA GLU A 3 -8.42 -5.47 13.04
C GLU A 3 -9.14 -4.27 12.42
N GLU A 4 -10.00 -3.62 13.22
CA GLU A 4 -10.74 -2.45 12.77
C GLU A 4 -9.77 -1.28 12.59
N CYS A 5 -9.38 -1.03 11.33
CA CYS A 5 -8.60 0.14 10.98
C CYS A 5 -9.45 1.42 11.11
N SER A 6 -8.93 2.43 11.82
CA SER A 6 -9.56 3.74 11.93
C SER A 6 -8.58 4.85 11.58
N LEU A 7 -9.09 5.99 11.10
CA LEU A 7 -8.23 7.15 10.83
C LEU A 7 -7.66 7.70 12.14
N ARG A 8 -6.37 8.03 12.12
CA ARG A 8 -5.69 8.66 13.27
C ARG A 8 -6.32 10.02 13.57
N ALA A 9 -6.53 10.31 14.85
CA ALA A 9 -7.12 11.57 15.29
C ALA A 9 -6.30 12.79 14.80
N ASN A 10 -6.99 13.82 14.29
CA ASN A 10 -6.39 15.04 13.71
C ASN A 10 -5.51 14.81 12.47
N THR A 11 -5.70 13.69 11.75
CA THR A 11 -5.01 13.46 10.48
C THR A 11 -5.84 13.99 9.33
N ASP A 12 -5.23 14.83 8.50
CA ASP A 12 -5.87 15.37 7.31
C ASP A 12 -5.66 14.42 6.12
N LEU A 13 -6.77 14.02 5.51
CA LEU A 13 -6.78 12.98 4.49
C LEU A 13 -6.46 13.61 3.14
N ASN A 14 -5.17 13.74 2.85
CA ASN A 14 -4.69 14.41 1.65
C ASN A 14 -4.65 13.46 0.44
N LEU A 15 -4.83 14.04 -0.75
CA LEU A 15 -4.87 13.28 -2.01
C LEU A 15 -3.56 12.56 -2.30
N ALA A 16 -2.42 13.08 -1.83
CA ALA A 16 -1.11 12.50 -2.11
C ALA A 16 -0.92 11.15 -1.40
N ASP A 17 -1.28 11.05 -0.12
CA ASP A 17 -1.19 9.81 0.63
C ASP A 17 -2.22 8.79 0.15
N VAL A 18 -3.45 9.21 -0.18
CA VAL A 18 -4.45 8.32 -0.80
C VAL A 18 -3.95 7.78 -2.15
N SER A 19 -3.27 8.61 -2.94
CA SER A 19 -2.72 8.19 -4.24
C SER A 19 -1.60 7.16 -4.07
N LYS A 20 -0.75 7.29 -3.03
CA LYS A 20 0.27 6.29 -2.69
C LYS A 20 -0.34 4.97 -2.27
N ILE A 21 -1.38 5.00 -1.44
CA ILE A 21 -2.13 3.79 -1.05
C ILE A 21 -2.71 3.10 -2.29
N ALA A 22 -3.39 3.85 -3.15
CA ALA A 22 -3.99 3.31 -4.38
C ALA A 22 -2.93 2.72 -5.32
N LEU A 23 -1.78 3.38 -5.44
CA LEU A 23 -0.66 2.91 -6.24
C LEU A 23 -0.05 1.63 -5.65
N GLY A 24 0.21 1.59 -4.35
CA GLY A 24 0.73 0.41 -3.65
C GLY A 24 -0.21 -0.80 -3.79
N LEU A 25 -1.52 -0.62 -3.65
CA LEU A 25 -2.50 -1.69 -3.86
C LEU A 25 -2.53 -2.21 -5.30
N LYS A 26 -2.44 -1.32 -6.30
CA LYS A 26 -2.36 -1.68 -7.71
C LYS A 26 -1.07 -2.44 -8.01
N SER A 27 0.05 -1.97 -7.48
CA SER A 27 1.37 -2.59 -7.62
C SER A 27 1.40 -3.95 -6.94
N LEU A 28 0.80 -4.10 -5.76
CA LEU A 28 0.69 -5.39 -5.08
C LEU A 28 -0.12 -6.41 -5.91
N ALA A 29 -1.22 -5.96 -6.53
CA ALA A 29 -2.01 -6.81 -7.40
C ALA A 29 -1.22 -7.22 -8.66
N ALA A 30 -0.47 -6.29 -9.26
CA ALA A 30 0.41 -6.57 -10.39
C ALA A 30 1.56 -7.50 -10.02
N TYR A 31 2.22 -7.28 -8.88
CA TYR A 31 3.26 -8.12 -8.32
C TYR A 31 2.72 -9.53 -8.05
N SER A 32 1.55 -9.65 -7.43
CA SER A 32 0.94 -10.97 -7.19
C SER A 32 0.70 -11.72 -8.50
N MET A 33 0.16 -11.05 -9.51
CA MET A 33 -0.11 -11.65 -10.82
C MET A 33 1.18 -12.07 -11.54
N LEU A 34 2.21 -11.20 -11.49
CA LEU A 34 3.50 -11.44 -12.13
C LEU A 34 4.35 -12.47 -11.39
N ALA A 35 4.43 -12.44 -10.05
CA ALA A 35 5.18 -13.41 -9.25
C ALA A 35 4.57 -14.83 -9.34
N TYR A 36 3.27 -14.95 -9.61
CA TYR A 36 2.67 -16.25 -9.93
C TYR A 36 3.02 -16.75 -11.34
N GLU A 37 3.39 -15.86 -12.27
CA GLU A 37 3.64 -16.19 -13.69
C GLU A 37 5.14 -16.15 -14.07
N HIS A 38 5.98 -15.42 -13.34
CA HIS A 38 7.38 -15.15 -13.62
C HIS A 38 8.20 -15.04 -12.33
N ASP A 39 9.25 -15.86 -12.20
CA ASP A 39 10.22 -15.91 -11.08
C ASP A 39 11.17 -14.67 -11.04
N ASP A 40 10.83 -13.61 -11.78
CA ASP A 40 11.62 -12.38 -11.86
C ASP A 40 11.09 -11.39 -10.81
N ASP A 41 11.75 -11.37 -9.65
CA ASP A 41 11.42 -10.51 -8.51
C ASP A 41 11.77 -9.03 -8.81
N PRO A 42 10.80 -8.16 -9.10
CA PRO A 42 11.07 -6.79 -9.51
C PRO A 42 11.11 -5.88 -8.27
N GLN A 43 12.33 -5.56 -7.81
CA GLN A 43 12.58 -4.66 -6.66
C GLN A 43 11.79 -3.33 -6.70
N GLU A 44 11.58 -2.78 -7.90
CA GLU A 44 10.82 -1.52 -8.09
C GLU A 44 9.34 -1.66 -7.69
N LEU A 45 8.74 -2.86 -7.82
CA LEU A 45 7.36 -3.12 -7.40
C LEU A 45 7.25 -3.24 -5.88
N ASP A 46 8.24 -3.81 -5.21
CA ASP A 46 8.29 -3.87 -3.75
C ASP A 46 8.36 -2.46 -3.14
N GLU A 47 9.23 -1.59 -3.66
CA GLU A 47 9.33 -0.19 -3.19
C GLU A 47 7.98 0.55 -3.27
N ILE A 48 7.23 0.37 -4.35
CA ILE A 48 5.91 1.01 -4.52
C ILE A 48 4.87 0.44 -3.55
N VAL A 49 4.93 -0.87 -3.25
CA VAL A 49 4.06 -1.51 -2.26
C VAL A 49 4.38 -0.98 -0.86
N GLN A 50 5.66 -0.91 -0.48
CA GLN A 50 6.08 -0.37 0.81
C GLN A 50 5.65 1.09 0.99
N ASP A 51 5.81 1.94 -0.03
CA ASP A 51 5.34 3.32 -0.01
C ASP A 51 3.83 3.44 0.26
N GLY A 52 3.05 2.49 -0.28
CA GLY A 52 1.62 2.38 0.00
C GLY A 52 1.31 1.95 1.43
N LEU A 53 2.06 0.97 1.96
CA LEU A 53 1.92 0.49 3.34
C LEU A 53 2.30 1.57 4.36
N ASP A 54 3.39 2.29 4.13
CA ASP A 54 3.83 3.43 4.94
C ASP A 54 2.76 4.53 4.99
N ALA A 55 2.09 4.80 3.86
CA ALA A 55 1.01 5.76 3.81
C ALA A 55 -0.21 5.27 4.62
N ILE A 56 -0.52 3.97 4.61
CA ILE A 56 -1.55 3.38 5.49
C ILE A 56 -1.16 3.55 6.95
N GLU A 57 0.08 3.20 7.32
CA GLU A 57 0.55 3.30 8.71
C GLU A 57 0.53 4.74 9.22
N ARG A 58 0.79 5.73 8.36
CA ARG A 58 0.68 7.16 8.71
C ARG A 58 -0.76 7.62 8.91
N LEU A 59 -1.69 7.12 8.11
CA LEU A 59 -3.08 7.61 8.09
C LEU A 59 -4.00 6.84 9.05
N PHE A 60 -3.78 5.54 9.20
CA PHE A 60 -4.67 4.64 9.92
C PHE A 60 -3.98 4.06 11.17
N ASN A 61 -4.80 3.82 12.19
CA ASN A 61 -4.50 2.91 13.28
C ASN A 61 -5.18 1.59 12.93
N CYS A 62 -4.38 0.73 12.32
CA CYS A 62 -4.55 -0.70 12.23
C CYS A 62 -3.50 -1.28 13.20
#